data_AF-A0ABD3T5Y2-F1
#
_entry.id   AF-A0ABD3T5Y2-F1
#
_cell.length_a   1.000
_cell.length_b   1.000
_cell.length_c   1.000
_cell.angle_alpha   90.00
_cell.angle_beta   90.00
_cell.angle_gamma   90.00
#
_symmetry.space_group_name_H-M   'P 1'
#
loop_
_entity.id
_entity.type
_entity.pdbx_description
1 polymer ?
#
loop_
_entity_poly.entity_id
_entity_poly.type
_entity_poly.pdbx_seq_one_letter_code
_entity_poly.pdbx_strand_id
1 'polypeptide(L)'
;MKLLAICVLLIFTSVSWARTTKSSHTTEQSSIHTTSIQVTTLSPEEECRTNNASCDACVGVAKAQCVYCQSSKKCILKKSIIPTDECSLSDAKWGVCWVNYQALIIAVSVISGVIILGIAICCCCCCCGKGKEKLKKFEAKWEKDRTERKARNDERRAERQQKTDEIRRKYGLVKDDVPYAKFK
;
A
#
# COMPACT_ATOMS: atom_id res chain seq x y z
N MET A 1 9.95 9.65 -13.33
CA MET A 1 10.16 10.81 -12.45
C MET A 1 9.06 11.86 -12.58
N LYS A 2 8.76 12.37 -13.79
CA LYS A 2 7.68 13.36 -14.01
C LYS A 2 6.28 12.90 -13.56
N LEU A 3 5.89 11.65 -13.84
CA LEU A 3 4.61 11.09 -13.37
C LEU A 3 4.54 10.94 -11.84
N LEU A 4 5.68 10.60 -11.23
CA LEU A 4 5.81 10.45 -9.76
C LEU A 4 5.63 11.80 -9.07
N ALA A 5 6.26 12.86 -9.61
CA ALA A 5 6.07 14.22 -9.14
C ALA A 5 4.61 14.69 -9.31
N ILE A 6 3.96 14.35 -10.43
CA ILE A 6 2.54 14.71 -10.66
C ILE A 6 1.61 13.98 -9.70
N CYS A 7 1.77 12.66 -9.49
CA CYS A 7 0.94 11.92 -8.55
C CYS A 7 1.15 12.37 -7.10
N VAL A 8 2.41 12.64 -6.73
CA VAL A 8 2.75 13.17 -5.40
C VAL A 8 2.18 14.59 -5.25
N LEU A 9 2.32 15.46 -6.25
CA LEU A 9 1.72 16.80 -6.23
C LEU A 9 0.20 16.74 -6.15
N LEU A 10 -0.49 15.82 -6.84
CA LEU A 10 -1.95 15.68 -6.74
C LEU A 10 -2.40 15.27 -5.32
N ILE A 11 -1.64 14.39 -4.66
CA ILE A 11 -1.87 14.01 -3.25
C ILE A 11 -1.56 15.19 -2.30
N PHE A 12 -0.51 15.97 -2.57
CA PHE A 12 -0.17 17.16 -1.77
C PHE A 12 -1.12 18.35 -2.02
N THR A 13 -1.68 18.50 -3.22
CA THR A 13 -2.63 19.56 -3.56
C THR A 13 -4.02 19.29 -2.99
N SER A 14 -4.45 18.03 -2.88
CA SER A 14 -5.69 17.69 -2.16
C SER A 14 -5.54 17.90 -0.65
N VAL A 15 -4.35 17.66 -0.09
CA VAL A 15 -4.02 17.97 1.32
C VAL A 15 -3.87 19.47 1.58
N SER A 16 -3.55 20.27 0.56
CA SER A 16 -3.37 21.73 0.70
C SER A 16 -4.68 22.52 0.66
N TRP A 17 -5.80 21.93 0.25
CA TRP A 17 -7.13 22.55 0.38
C TRP A 17 -7.82 22.28 1.73
N ALA A 18 -7.26 21.41 2.57
CA ALA A 18 -7.79 21.11 3.90
C ALA A 18 -7.05 21.85 5.04
N ARG A 19 -6.09 22.75 4.74
CA ARG A 19 -5.46 23.62 5.74
C ARG A 19 -6.09 25.01 5.74
N THR A 20 -7.30 25.09 6.26
CA THR A 20 -7.81 26.36 6.81
C THR A 20 -8.67 26.08 8.03
N THR A 21 -8.03 25.76 9.14
CA THR A 21 -8.49 26.22 10.45
C THR A 21 -7.30 26.86 11.15
N LYS A 22 -7.32 28.19 11.16
CA LYS A 22 -6.52 29.03 12.05
C LYS A 22 -6.63 28.51 13.48
N SER A 23 -5.52 28.41 14.19
CA SER A 23 -5.50 28.82 15.58
C SER A 23 -4.17 29.48 15.88
N SER A 24 -4.28 30.68 16.43
CA SER A 24 -3.28 31.73 16.53
C SER A 24 -2.19 31.36 17.54
N HIS A 25 -0.95 31.58 17.12
CA HIS A 25 0.18 31.74 18.02
C HIS A 25 0.11 33.15 18.61
N THR A 26 -0.12 33.27 19.92
CA THR A 26 0.20 34.48 20.67
C THR A 26 1.39 34.16 21.56
N THR A 27 2.49 34.85 21.27
CA THR A 27 3.70 34.95 22.06
C THR A 27 3.42 35.76 23.32
N GLU A 28 3.78 35.23 24.49
CA GLU A 28 4.14 36.06 25.64
C GLU A 28 5.28 35.39 26.41
N GLN A 29 6.42 36.08 26.42
CA GLN A 29 7.55 35.82 27.31
C GLN A 29 7.15 36.16 28.74
N SER A 30 7.49 35.33 29.74
CA SER A 30 8.14 35.88 30.94
C SER A 30 8.78 34.82 31.84
N SER A 31 9.99 35.17 32.26
CA SER A 31 10.71 34.83 33.49
C SER A 31 11.05 33.38 33.82
N ILE A 32 12.34 33.12 33.68
CA ILE A 32 13.15 32.24 34.52
C ILE A 32 12.85 32.57 35.99
N HIS A 33 12.44 31.57 36.78
CA HIS A 33 12.70 31.56 38.21
C HIS A 33 13.10 30.15 38.63
N THR A 34 14.40 29.98 38.83
CA THR A 34 15.01 28.93 39.64
C THR A 34 14.32 28.88 41.00
N THR A 35 13.81 27.73 41.43
CA THR A 35 13.72 27.32 42.85
C THR A 35 13.54 25.80 42.97
N SER A 36 14.61 25.14 43.41
CA SER A 36 14.69 24.02 44.36
C SER A 36 13.56 22.97 44.45
N ILE A 37 13.91 21.75 44.00
CA ILE A 37 13.71 20.43 44.66
C ILE A 37 12.55 20.30 45.66
N GLN A 38 11.54 19.50 45.30
CA GLN A 38 11.01 18.38 46.12
C GLN A 38 10.49 17.26 45.21
N VAL A 39 11.15 16.10 45.25
CA VAL A 39 10.68 14.86 44.60
C VAL A 39 9.70 14.19 45.54
N THR A 40 8.41 14.44 45.35
CA THR A 40 7.35 13.56 45.85
C THR A 40 6.97 12.67 44.68
N THR A 41 7.34 11.40 44.73
CA THR A 41 6.96 10.39 43.74
C THR A 41 5.46 10.13 43.84
N LEU A 42 4.66 11.04 43.27
CA LEU A 42 3.23 10.83 43.06
C LEU A 42 3.07 9.73 42.01
N SER A 43 2.13 8.82 42.23
CA SER A 43 1.81 7.78 41.25
C SER A 43 1.38 8.45 39.94
N PRO A 44 1.75 7.94 38.75
CA PRO A 44 1.33 8.48 37.46
C PRO A 44 -0.19 8.61 37.32
N GLU A 45 -0.96 7.79 38.04
CA GLU A 45 -2.43 7.90 38.11
C GLU A 45 -2.90 9.17 38.83
N GLU A 46 -2.16 9.61 39.84
CA GLU A 46 -2.47 10.76 40.69
C GLU A 46 -2.13 12.08 39.98
N GLU A 47 -1.03 12.09 39.21
CA GLU A 47 -0.65 13.22 38.35
C GLU A 47 -1.70 13.53 37.27
N CYS A 48 -2.28 12.50 36.65
CA CYS A 48 -3.40 12.70 35.72
C CYS A 48 -4.62 13.25 36.48
N ARG A 49 -4.98 12.68 37.64
CA ARG A 49 -6.17 13.07 38.42
C ARG A 49 -6.15 14.51 38.91
N THR A 50 -5.00 15.10 39.21
CA THR A 50 -4.91 16.50 39.66
C THR A 50 -5.39 17.49 38.57
N ASN A 51 -5.33 17.10 37.30
CA ASN A 51 -5.66 17.95 36.15
C ASN A 51 -7.07 17.70 35.57
N ASN A 52 -8.00 17.16 36.36
CA ASN A 52 -9.39 16.89 35.95
C ASN A 52 -10.17 18.12 35.44
N ALA A 53 -9.79 19.33 35.86
CA ALA A 53 -10.56 20.55 35.61
C ALA A 53 -10.43 21.08 34.17
N SER A 54 -9.32 20.80 33.46
CA SER A 54 -9.12 21.29 32.10
C SER A 54 -8.53 20.22 31.19
N CYS A 55 -9.17 20.07 30.03
CA CYS A 55 -8.81 19.08 29.03
C CYS A 55 -7.41 19.30 28.45
N ASP A 56 -7.03 20.56 28.16
CA ASP A 56 -5.69 20.88 27.66
C ASP A 56 -4.59 20.64 28.69
N ALA A 57 -4.85 20.86 29.98
CA ALA A 57 -3.87 20.52 31.02
C ALA A 57 -3.74 19.00 31.17
N CYS A 58 -4.86 18.27 31.29
CA CYS A 58 -4.84 16.80 31.39
C CYS A 58 -4.06 16.14 30.25
N VAL A 59 -4.33 16.58 29.02
CA VAL A 59 -3.73 15.98 27.82
C VAL A 59 -2.32 16.52 27.57
N GLY A 60 -1.98 17.70 28.10
CA GLY A 60 -0.68 18.36 27.96
C GLY A 60 0.39 17.91 28.96
N VAL A 61 0.01 17.45 30.16
CA VAL A 61 0.92 17.19 31.30
C VAL A 61 1.88 16.02 31.08
N ALA A 62 1.49 15.00 30.30
CA ALA A 62 2.33 13.81 30.09
C ALA A 62 2.31 13.28 28.65
N LYS A 63 1.83 14.08 27.68
CA LYS A 63 1.68 13.94 26.19
C LYS A 63 1.31 12.58 25.55
N ALA A 64 1.43 11.46 26.25
CA ALA A 64 1.07 10.13 25.82
C ALA A 64 0.38 9.31 26.91
N GLN A 65 0.57 9.61 28.19
CA GLN A 65 0.16 8.73 29.29
C GLN A 65 -1.21 9.06 29.91
N CYS A 66 -1.75 10.27 29.78
CA CYS A 66 -3.10 10.60 30.30
C CYS A 66 -4.13 10.72 29.16
N VAL A 67 -5.39 10.38 29.44
CA VAL A 67 -6.55 10.54 28.56
C VAL A 67 -7.62 11.33 29.30
N TYR A 68 -8.21 12.33 28.64
CA TYR A 68 -9.32 13.10 29.20
C TYR A 68 -10.65 12.55 28.71
N CYS A 69 -11.60 12.31 29.61
CA CYS A 69 -12.94 11.90 29.26
C CYS A 69 -13.90 13.09 29.35
N GLN A 70 -14.50 13.49 28.22
CA GLN A 70 -15.43 14.62 28.17
C GLN A 70 -16.73 14.34 28.95
N SER A 71 -17.26 13.12 28.86
CA SER A 71 -18.53 12.74 29.49
C SER A 71 -18.46 12.79 31.02
N SER A 72 -17.41 12.20 31.61
CA SER A 72 -17.24 12.16 33.07
C SER A 72 -16.38 13.31 33.64
N LYS A 73 -15.80 14.16 32.78
CA LYS A 73 -14.87 15.26 33.14
C LYS A 73 -13.72 14.80 34.04
N LYS A 74 -13.17 13.62 33.74
CA LYS A 74 -12.07 13.01 34.49
C LYS A 74 -10.86 12.80 33.59
N CYS A 75 -9.69 13.03 34.16
CA CYS A 75 -8.40 12.73 33.58
C CYS A 75 -7.92 11.40 34.16
N ILE A 76 -7.71 10.41 33.30
CA ILE A 76 -7.35 9.05 33.68
C ILE A 76 -6.02 8.65 33.04
N LEU A 77 -5.25 7.82 33.73
CA LEU A 77 -4.03 7.23 33.18
C LEU A 77 -4.40 6.20 32.10
N LYS A 78 -3.72 6.29 30.96
CA LYS A 78 -3.81 5.38 29.83
C LYS A 78 -3.14 4.06 30.18
N LYS A 79 -3.92 3.09 30.65
CA LYS A 79 -3.45 1.72 30.91
C LYS A 79 -3.27 0.89 29.64
N SER A 80 -4.01 1.22 28.57
CA SER A 80 -4.00 0.46 27.31
C SER A 80 -4.16 1.38 26.10
N ILE A 81 -3.87 0.86 24.90
CA ILE A 81 -3.94 1.62 23.64
C ILE A 81 -5.35 2.18 23.41
N ILE A 82 -6.37 1.39 23.74
CA ILE A 82 -7.78 1.77 23.62
C ILE A 82 -8.25 2.32 24.98
N PRO A 83 -8.90 3.51 25.02
CA PRO A 83 -9.54 4.01 26.23
C PRO A 83 -10.48 2.95 26.80
N THR A 84 -10.33 2.65 28.08
CA THR A 84 -11.09 1.63 28.83
C THR A 84 -12.60 1.93 28.84
N ASP A 85 -13.41 0.90 29.05
CA ASP A 85 -14.89 0.87 29.01
C ASP A 85 -15.61 2.00 29.77
N GLU A 86 -14.94 2.58 30.77
CA GLU A 86 -15.40 3.72 31.57
C GLU A 86 -15.56 5.04 30.76
N CYS A 87 -15.03 5.13 29.54
CA CYS A 87 -15.21 6.28 28.66
C CYS A 87 -15.41 5.86 27.20
N SER A 88 -16.49 6.36 26.57
CA SER A 88 -16.74 6.14 25.15
C SER A 88 -15.57 6.66 24.30
N LEU A 89 -15.17 5.88 23.29
CA LEU A 89 -14.11 6.26 22.33
C LEU A 89 -14.40 7.59 21.61
N SER A 90 -15.66 7.98 21.52
CA SER A 90 -16.09 9.25 20.93
C SER A 90 -15.83 10.45 21.85
N ASP A 91 -15.78 10.26 23.16
CA ASP A 91 -15.60 11.35 24.15
C ASP A 91 -14.19 11.41 24.75
N ALA A 92 -13.39 10.36 24.54
CA ALA A 92 -12.02 10.30 24.95
C ALA A 92 -11.14 11.23 24.10
N LYS A 93 -10.32 12.06 24.76
CA LYS A 93 -9.36 12.99 24.15
C LYS A 93 -7.93 12.60 24.54
N TRP A 94 -7.03 12.58 23.57
CA TRP A 94 -5.63 12.18 23.75
C TRP A 94 -4.72 12.98 22.83
N GLY A 95 -3.58 13.44 23.35
CA GLY A 95 -2.64 14.36 22.69
C GLY A 95 -3.17 15.78 22.43
N VAL A 96 -4.46 15.92 22.10
CA VAL A 96 -5.14 17.18 21.81
C VAL A 96 -6.58 17.18 22.34
N CYS A 97 -7.08 18.33 22.80
CA CYS A 97 -8.44 18.44 23.34
C CYS A 97 -9.54 18.57 22.27
N TRP A 98 -9.21 19.21 21.16
CA TRP A 98 -10.19 19.56 20.11
C TRP A 98 -10.64 18.36 19.26
N VAL A 99 -9.89 17.24 19.24
CA VAL A 99 -10.19 16.06 18.41
C VAL A 99 -10.39 14.81 19.28
N ASN A 100 -11.42 14.02 18.94
CA ASN A 100 -11.75 12.77 19.64
C ASN A 100 -10.80 11.63 19.28
N TYR A 101 -10.65 10.64 20.16
CA TYR A 101 -9.81 9.46 19.93
C TYR A 101 -10.25 8.68 18.69
N GLN A 102 -11.56 8.51 18.50
CA GLN A 102 -12.13 7.89 17.30
C GLN A 102 -11.71 8.62 16.01
N ALA A 103 -11.78 9.97 16.01
CA ALA A 103 -11.41 10.77 14.84
C ALA A 103 -9.90 10.71 14.57
N LEU A 104 -9.07 10.64 15.62
CA LEU A 104 -7.62 10.47 15.50
C LEU A 104 -7.26 9.13 14.85
N ILE A 105 -7.91 8.03 15.26
CA ILE A 105 -7.67 6.71 14.65
C ILE A 105 -8.06 6.73 13.16
N ILE A 106 -9.23 7.30 12.82
CA ILE A 106 -9.69 7.40 11.43
C ILE A 106 -8.72 8.25 10.60
N ALA A 107 -8.22 9.36 11.15
CA ALA A 107 -7.26 10.20 10.43
C ALA A 107 -5.96 9.44 10.13
N VAL A 108 -5.41 8.71 11.09
CA VAL A 108 -4.19 7.91 10.91
C VAL A 108 -4.40 6.78 9.91
N SER A 109 -5.55 6.11 9.95
CA SER A 109 -5.87 5.03 8.99
C SER A 109 -6.02 5.56 7.57
N VAL A 110 -6.66 6.72 7.37
CA VAL A 110 -6.78 7.34 6.05
C VAL A 110 -5.42 7.79 5.53
N ILE A 111 -4.60 8.47 6.34
CA ILE A 111 -3.26 8.94 5.94
C ILE A 111 -2.38 7.76 5.55
N SER A 112 -2.32 6.72 6.38
CA SER A 112 -1.56 5.51 6.08
C SER A 112 -2.08 4.79 4.84
N GLY A 113 -3.41 4.70 4.66
CA GLY A 113 -4.03 4.11 3.48
C GLY A 113 -3.65 4.84 2.19
N VAL A 114 -3.67 6.18 2.19
CA VAL A 114 -3.28 7.00 1.03
C VAL A 114 -1.79 6.82 0.72
N ILE A 115 -0.93 6.76 1.75
CA ILE A 115 0.51 6.53 1.58
C ILE A 115 0.77 5.15 0.96
N ILE A 116 0.16 4.09 1.51
CA ILE A 116 0.31 2.72 1.01
C ILE A 116 -0.21 2.62 -0.43
N LEU A 117 -1.37 3.19 -0.71
CA LEU A 117 -1.95 3.20 -2.06
C LEU A 117 -1.06 3.97 -3.06
N GLY A 118 -0.52 5.12 -2.64
CA GLY A 118 0.43 5.90 -3.44
C GLY A 118 1.69 5.11 -3.77
N ILE A 119 2.25 4.39 -2.79
CA ILE A 119 3.42 3.52 -3.00
C ILE A 119 3.06 2.33 -3.91
N ALA A 120 1.92 1.68 -3.70
CA ALA A 120 1.48 0.55 -4.51
C ALA A 120 1.32 0.96 -5.99
N ILE A 121 0.65 2.08 -6.26
CA ILE A 121 0.50 2.63 -7.62
C ILE A 121 1.88 3.00 -8.19
N CYS A 122 2.75 3.64 -7.40
CA CYS A 122 4.11 3.95 -7.82
C CYS A 122 4.90 2.70 -8.22
N CYS A 123 4.88 1.66 -7.38
CA CYS A 123 5.53 0.38 -7.63
C CYS A 123 4.93 -0.31 -8.86
N CYS A 124 3.61 -0.35 -9.01
CA CYS A 124 2.95 -0.92 -10.17
C CYS A 124 3.29 -0.15 -11.46
N CYS A 125 3.24 1.18 -11.46
CA CYS A 125 3.52 1.98 -12.66
C CYS A 125 5.03 2.00 -13.02
N CYS A 126 5.92 2.09 -12.04
CA CYS A 126 7.37 2.22 -12.26
C CYS A 126 8.08 0.87 -12.44
N CYS A 127 7.63 -0.19 -11.78
CA CYS A 127 8.27 -1.51 -11.83
C CYS A 127 7.58 -2.46 -12.82
N CYS A 128 6.25 -2.40 -13.01
CA CYS A 128 5.58 -3.28 -13.98
C CYS A 128 5.86 -2.90 -15.44
N GLY A 129 6.24 -1.64 -15.73
CA GLY A 129 6.67 -1.24 -17.08
C GLY A 129 7.90 -2.01 -17.58
N LYS A 130 8.86 -2.29 -16.67
CA LYS A 130 10.06 -3.08 -16.96
C LYS A 130 9.78 -4.59 -17.01
N GLY A 131 8.84 -5.06 -16.18
CA GLY A 131 8.40 -6.46 -16.18
C GLY A 131 7.68 -6.85 -17.47
N LYS A 132 6.81 -5.97 -18.01
CA LYS A 132 6.09 -6.21 -19.27
C LYS A 132 7.02 -6.37 -20.47
N GLU A 133 8.08 -5.57 -20.54
CA GLU A 133 9.05 -5.63 -21.65
C GLU A 133 9.89 -6.93 -21.59
N LYS A 134 10.30 -7.33 -20.38
CA LYS A 134 10.95 -8.64 -20.17
C LYS A 134 10.03 -9.81 -20.48
N LEU A 135 8.76 -9.74 -20.10
CA LEU A 135 7.76 -10.76 -20.39
C LEU A 135 7.53 -10.91 -21.90
N LYS A 136 7.37 -9.79 -22.62
CA LYS A 136 7.25 -9.77 -24.09
C LYS A 136 8.48 -10.38 -24.77
N LYS A 137 9.68 -10.07 -24.30
CA LYS A 137 10.93 -10.66 -24.82
C LYS A 137 11.00 -12.17 -24.56
N PHE A 138 10.57 -12.61 -23.39
CA PHE A 138 10.51 -14.03 -23.04
C PHE A 138 9.50 -14.79 -23.91
N GLU A 139 8.32 -14.22 -24.10
CA GLU A 139 7.26 -14.77 -24.95
C GLU A 139 7.69 -14.88 -26.43
N ALA A 140 8.29 -13.82 -26.98
CA ALA A 140 8.83 -13.83 -28.33
C ALA A 140 9.93 -14.90 -28.51
N LYS A 141 10.80 -15.08 -27.51
CA LYS A 141 11.82 -16.14 -27.52
C LYS A 141 11.19 -17.53 -27.50
N TRP A 142 10.16 -17.74 -26.67
CA TRP A 142 9.45 -19.01 -26.58
C TRP A 142 8.77 -19.39 -27.90
N GLU A 143 8.14 -18.44 -28.57
CA GLU A 143 7.51 -18.65 -29.87
C GLU A 143 8.53 -19.01 -30.96
N LYS A 144 9.68 -18.32 -30.97
CA LYS A 144 10.79 -18.64 -31.88
C LYS A 144 11.30 -20.07 -31.67
N ASP A 145 11.54 -20.46 -30.42
CA ASP A 145 12.03 -21.81 -30.12
C ASP A 145 10.98 -22.88 -30.47
N ARG A 146 9.69 -22.58 -30.30
CA ARG A 146 8.59 -23.49 -30.68
C ARG A 146 8.51 -23.68 -32.19
N THR A 147 8.62 -22.59 -32.96
CA THR A 147 8.59 -22.63 -34.42
C THR A 147 9.81 -23.34 -34.99
N GLU A 148 11.00 -23.12 -34.43
CA GLU A 148 12.22 -23.84 -34.83
C GLU A 148 12.12 -25.35 -34.57
N ARG A 149 11.62 -25.74 -33.40
CA ARG A 149 11.38 -27.16 -33.07
C ARG A 149 10.38 -27.80 -34.02
N LYS A 150 9.32 -27.07 -34.37
CA LYS A 150 8.31 -27.53 -35.33
C LYS A 150 8.92 -27.69 -36.72
N ALA A 151 9.67 -26.69 -37.20
CA ALA A 151 10.35 -26.73 -38.49
C ALA A 151 11.31 -27.92 -38.60
N ARG A 152 12.12 -28.19 -37.58
CA ARG A 152 13.01 -29.38 -37.56
C ARG A 152 12.24 -30.70 -37.58
N ASN A 153 11.08 -30.77 -36.94
CA ASN A 153 10.26 -31.98 -36.97
C ASN A 153 9.60 -32.18 -38.33
N ASP A 154 9.12 -31.09 -38.93
CA ASP A 154 8.50 -31.10 -40.26
C ASP A 154 9.54 -31.46 -41.34
N GLU A 155 10.77 -30.97 -41.23
CA GLU A 155 11.89 -31.35 -42.10
C GLU A 155 12.21 -32.84 -42.00
N ARG A 156 12.35 -33.38 -40.78
CA ARG A 156 12.55 -34.83 -40.58
C ARG A 156 11.39 -35.65 -41.12
N ARG A 157 10.16 -35.13 -41.04
CA ARG A 157 8.97 -35.80 -41.56
C ARG A 157 8.97 -35.80 -43.10
N ALA A 158 9.30 -34.67 -43.71
CA ALA A 158 9.42 -34.52 -45.15
C ALA A 158 10.54 -35.41 -45.71
N GLU A 159 11.70 -35.47 -45.05
CA GLU A 159 12.81 -36.36 -45.45
C GLU A 159 12.38 -37.83 -45.42
N ARG A 160 11.71 -38.27 -44.35
CA ARG A 160 11.17 -39.64 -44.25
C ARG A 160 10.14 -39.93 -45.33
N GLN A 161 9.24 -38.98 -45.62
CA GLN A 161 8.25 -39.11 -46.68
C GLN A 161 8.91 -39.21 -48.05
N GLN A 162 9.86 -38.33 -48.37
CA GLN A 162 10.61 -38.36 -49.62
C GLN A 162 11.33 -39.70 -49.82
N LYS A 163 12.06 -40.19 -48.81
CA LYS A 163 12.71 -41.51 -48.88
C LYS A 163 11.70 -42.64 -49.09
N THR A 164 10.55 -42.57 -48.41
CA THR A 164 9.49 -43.57 -48.55
C THR A 164 8.87 -43.54 -49.95
N ASP A 165 8.63 -42.36 -50.50
CA ASP A 165 8.04 -42.16 -51.81
C ASP A 165 9.02 -42.54 -52.93
N GLU A 166 10.31 -42.25 -52.75
CA GLU A 166 11.37 -42.70 -53.66
C GLU A 166 11.45 -44.23 -53.73
N ILE A 167 11.41 -44.92 -52.58
CA ILE A 167 11.33 -46.39 -52.54
C ILE A 167 10.07 -46.88 -53.25
N ARG A 168 8.91 -46.26 -52.96
CA ARG A 168 7.63 -46.63 -53.59
C ARG A 168 7.71 -46.51 -55.13
N ARG A 169 8.36 -45.45 -55.64
CA ARG A 169 8.60 -45.25 -57.09
C ARG A 169 9.56 -46.29 -57.67
N LYS A 170 10.68 -46.56 -56.97
CA LYS A 170 11.70 -47.54 -57.41
C LYS A 170 11.13 -48.94 -57.68
N TYR A 171 10.14 -49.36 -56.88
CA TYR A 171 9.49 -50.67 -57.02
C TYR A 171 8.17 -50.64 -57.79
N GLY A 172 7.86 -49.56 -58.52
CA GLY A 172 6.64 -49.44 -59.32
C GLY A 172 5.35 -49.47 -58.49
N LEU A 173 5.45 -49.21 -57.19
CA LEU A 173 4.35 -49.25 -56.23
C LEU A 173 3.60 -47.90 -56.19
N VAL A 174 4.15 -46.87 -56.83
CA VAL A 174 3.42 -45.66 -57.24
C VAL A 174 2.92 -45.94 -58.66
N LYS A 175 1.60 -46.01 -58.83
CA LYS A 175 0.96 -46.01 -60.14
C LYS A 175 1.09 -44.61 -60.70
N ASP A 176 2.13 -44.36 -61.48
CA ASP A 176 2.12 -43.22 -62.40
C ASP A 176 0.99 -43.52 -63.40
N ASP A 177 -0.14 -42.85 -63.18
CA ASP A 177 -1.41 -42.94 -63.90
C ASP A 177 -2.02 -44.36 -63.98
N VAL A 178 -3.06 -44.63 -63.17
CA VAL A 178 -4.06 -45.65 -63.54
C VAL A 178 -5.22 -44.98 -64.28
N PRO A 179 -5.20 -44.95 -65.63
CA PRO A 179 -6.34 -44.54 -66.43
C PRO A 179 -7.35 -45.70 -66.47
N TYR A 180 -8.01 -46.00 -65.35
CA TYR A 180 -9.17 -46.87 -65.37
C TYR A 180 -10.26 -46.26 -64.49
N ALA A 181 -10.85 -45.19 -65.02
CA ALA A 181 -12.21 -44.84 -64.66
C ALA A 181 -13.12 -46.02 -65.06
N LYS A 182 -13.88 -46.54 -64.10
CA LYS A 182 -14.89 -47.60 -64.27
C LYS A 182 -15.63 -47.46 -65.60
N PHE A 183 -15.62 -48.52 -66.42
CA PHE A 183 -16.62 -48.66 -67.47
C PHE A 183 -18.00 -48.81 -66.82
N LYS A 184 -18.95 -48.00 -67.27
CA LYS A 184 -20.39 -48.14 -67.04
C LYS A 184 -21.05 -48.44 -68.38
#